data_AF-A0A9D5Q6C5-F1
#
_entry.id   AF-A0A9D5Q6C5-F1
#
_cell.length_a   1.000
_cell.length_b   1.000
_cell.length_c   1.000
_cell.angle_alpha   90.00
_cell.angle_beta   90.00
_cell.angle_gamma   90.00
#
_symmetry.space_group_name_H-M   'P 1'
#
loop_
_entity.id
_entity.type
_entity.pdbx_description
1 polymer ?
#
loop_
_entity_poly.entity_id
_entity_poly.type
_entity_poly.pdbx_seq_one_letter_code
_entity_poly.pdbx_strand_id
1 'polypeptide(L)' 'MSHHIDANRATLPPPDQQSPPVLQVEGLRTEFYTREGVAVAVDDISFVVN' A
#
# COMPACT_ATOMS: atom_id res chain seq x y z
N MET A 1 -35.20 21.79 23.99
CA MET A 1 -34.67 20.42 23.71
C MET A 1 -33.51 20.60 22.75
N SER A 2 -32.30 20.71 23.30
CA SER A 2 -31.10 20.99 22.51
C SER A 2 -30.60 19.69 21.87
N HIS A 3 -30.61 19.63 20.54
CA HIS A 3 -29.93 18.59 19.80
C HIS A 3 -28.42 18.87 19.90
N HIS A 4 -27.75 18.15 20.79
CA HIS A 4 -26.30 18.06 20.86
C HIS A 4 -25.84 17.22 19.66
N ILE A 5 -25.48 17.88 18.56
CA ILE A 5 -24.98 17.21 17.36
C ILE A 5 -23.57 16.71 17.67
N ASP A 6 -23.41 15.39 17.65
CA ASP A 6 -22.17 14.65 17.89
C ASP A 6 -20.94 15.31 17.24
N ALA A 7 -19.99 15.70 18.10
CA ALA A 7 -18.70 16.27 17.74
C ALA A 7 -17.71 15.23 17.16
N ASN A 8 -18.20 14.14 16.56
CA ASN A 8 -17.38 13.02 16.10
C ASN A 8 -17.19 13.01 14.57
N ARG A 9 -17.11 14.20 13.96
CA ARG A 9 -16.46 14.34 12.64
C ARG A 9 -14.97 14.14 12.87
N ALA A 10 -14.49 12.90 12.74
CA ALA A 10 -13.08 12.62 12.66
C ALA A 10 -12.50 13.47 11.50
N THR A 11 -11.84 14.57 11.84
CA THR A 11 -11.01 15.32 10.91
C THR A 11 -9.96 14.36 10.41
N LEU A 12 -10.02 14.00 9.13
CA LEU A 12 -8.95 13.28 8.47
C LEU A 12 -7.64 14.04 8.76
N PRO A 13 -6.56 13.35 9.17
CA PRO A 13 -5.30 14.02 9.36
C PRO A 13 -4.94 14.78 8.07
N PRO A 14 -4.34 15.98 8.18
CA PRO A 14 -3.86 16.72 7.02
C PRO A 14 -3.06 15.79 6.08
N PRO A 15 -3.22 15.89 4.76
CA PRO A 15 -2.56 15.00 3.79
C PRO A 15 -1.03 14.94 3.98
N ASP A 16 -0.44 15.98 4.58
CA ASP A 16 0.99 16.12 4.81
C ASP A 16 1.51 15.44 6.09
N GLN A 17 0.64 14.77 6.86
CA GLN A 17 1.04 14.00 8.06
C GLN A 17 1.28 12.52 7.80
N GLN A 18 1.24 12.05 6.55
CA GLN A 18 1.64 10.69 6.23
C GLN A 18 3.17 10.60 6.28
N SER A 19 3.69 9.77 7.19
CA SER A 19 5.11 9.43 7.21
C SER A 19 5.52 8.84 5.86
N PRO A 20 6.73 9.14 5.36
CA PRO A 20 7.19 8.54 4.12
C PRO A 20 7.19 7.01 4.26
N PRO A 21 6.87 6.26 3.19
CA PRO A 21 6.82 4.81 3.25
C PRO A 21 8.18 4.24 3.62
N VAL A 22 8.18 3.17 4.41
CA VAL A 22 9.39 2.42 4.78
C VAL A 22 10.01 1.78 3.54
N LEU A 23 9.18 1.34 2.59
CA LEU A 23 9.61 0.76 1.33
C LEU A 23 8.55 1.01 0.24
N GLN A 24 9.01 1.42 -0.94
CA GLN A 24 8.21 1.50 -2.15
C GLN A 24 8.87 0.61 -3.21
N VAL A 25 8.10 -0.33 -3.77
CA VAL A 25 8.52 -1.22 -4.83
C VAL A 25 7.63 -1.00 -6.04
N GLU A 26 8.25 -0.79 -7.20
CA GLU A 26 7.59 -0.58 -8.48
C GLU A 26 8.07 -1.61 -9.49
N GLY A 27 7.15 -2.28 -10.17
CA GLY A 27 7.47 -3.23 -11.24
C GLY A 27 8.28 -4.44 -10.78
N LEU A 28 7.95 -5.03 -9.63
CA LEU A 28 8.61 -6.26 -9.15
C LEU A 28 8.40 -7.39 -10.15
N ARG A 29 9.52 -7.85 -10.71
CA ARG A 29 9.61 -9.05 -11.52
C ARG A 29 10.45 -10.11 -10.80
N THR A 30 9.96 -11.33 -10.73
CA THR A 30 10.70 -12.48 -10.18
C THR A 30 10.53 -13.67 -11.09
N GLU A 31 11.64 -14.31 -11.46
CA GLU A 31 11.67 -15.50 -12.31
C GLU A 31 12.31 -16.67 -11.56
N PHE A 32 11.62 -17.80 -11.54
CA PHE A 32 12.15 -19.05 -10.97
C PHE A 32 12.46 -20.03 -12.09
N TYR A 33 13.74 -20.35 -12.29
CA TYR A 33 14.17 -21.32 -13.28
C TYR A 33 14.10 -22.75 -12.74
N THR A 34 13.49 -23.65 -13.49
CA THR A 34 13.53 -25.10 -13.27
C THR A 34 14.26 -25.80 -14.40
N ARG A 35 14.54 -27.09 -14.21
CA ARG A 35 15.20 -27.93 -15.23
C ARG A 35 14.44 -27.99 -16.56
N GLU A 36 13.15 -27.65 -16.57
CA GLU A 36 12.28 -27.67 -17.77
C GLU A 36 11.95 -26.26 -18.30
N GLY A 37 12.43 -25.18 -17.67
CA GLY A 37 12.12 -23.79 -18.02
C GLY A 37 11.70 -22.93 -16.83
N VAL A 38 11.24 -21.69 -17.06
CA VAL A 38 10.74 -20.80 -15.99
C VAL A 38 9.44 -21.38 -15.43
N ALA A 39 9.39 -21.66 -14.12
CA ALA A 39 8.26 -22.34 -13.48
C ALA A 39 7.24 -21.40 -12.83
N VAL A 40 7.64 -20.20 -12.41
CA VAL A 40 6.73 -19.17 -11.90
C VAL A 40 7.34 -17.80 -12.22
N ALA A 41 6.51 -16.91 -12.74
CA ALA A 41 6.85 -15.50 -12.89
C ALA A 41 5.85 -14.66 -12.09
N VAL A 42 6.37 -13.81 -11.20
CA VAL A 42 5.62 -12.64 -10.72
C VAL A 42 6.06 -11.50 -11.62
N ASP A 43 5.11 -10.83 -12.27
CA ASP A 43 5.40 -9.74 -13.19
C ASP A 43 4.58 -8.50 -12.80
N ASP A 44 5.22 -7.34 -12.94
CA ASP A 44 4.65 -6.01 -12.72
C ASP A 44 3.93 -5.77 -11.38
N ILE A 45 4.47 -6.30 -10.28
CA ILE A 45 3.88 -6.04 -8.95
C ILE A 45 4.44 -4.77 -8.32
N SER A 46 3.54 -3.86 -7.94
CA SER A 46 3.88 -2.63 -7.22
C SER A 46 3.22 -2.60 -5.84
N PHE A 47 3.99 -2.27 -4.80
CA PHE A 47 3.49 -2.21 -3.43
C PHE A 47 4.24 -1.21 -2.56
N VAL A 48 3.59 -0.80 -1.48
CA VAL A 48 4.11 0.15 -0.49
C VAL A 48 4.00 -0.46 0.90
N VAL A 49 5.07 -0.33 1.68
CA VAL A 49 5.11 -0.68 3.10
C VAL A 49 5.18 0.62 3.90
N ASN A 50 4.23 0.81 4.81
CA ASN A 50 4.10 1.99 5.68
C ASN A 50 4.54 1.67 7.12
#